data_AF-A0A6L3ET98-F1
#
_entry.id   AF-A0A6L3ET98-F1
#
_cell.length_a   1.000
_cell.length_b   1.000
_cell.length_c   1.000
_cell.angle_alpha   90.00
_cell.angle_beta   90.00
_cell.angle_gamma   90.00
#
_symmetry.space_group_name_H-M   'P 1'
#
loop_
_entity.id
_entity.type
_entity.pdbx_description
1 polymer ?
#
loop_
_entity_poly.entity_id
_entity_poly.type
_entity_poly.pdbx_seq_one_letter_code
_entity_poly.pdbx_strand_id
1 'polypeptide(L)'
;MDAGASWNIDRTRLPDGGTNLVRLSVMGVPDANDTLFSGENLVSTHDPHRLVALTVVAGSPQSALQQYDLYRQALENSHSRKPLYVLPAFLTSADQGKLAFALASILGLTYSQGTFFYYKPADPLASPVKLANGLLNSIQALTEHDGLVSEIMERVDAQIARIGLRDAIQILTEYYSTIPDGNTQLDEELRELKRLVRNYAEDLRRFSEFNVGLNGRPARQQSTR
;
A
#
# COMPACT_ATOMS: atom_id res chain seq x y z
N MET A 1 16.22 -7.49 31.11
CA MET A 1 15.55 -6.20 30.82
C MET A 1 14.57 -6.49 29.71
N ASP A 2 13.29 -6.63 30.05
CA ASP A 2 12.25 -6.91 29.06
C ASP A 2 12.03 -5.66 28.21
N ALA A 3 12.44 -5.74 26.94
CA ALA A 3 12.02 -4.79 25.93
C ALA A 3 10.50 -4.95 25.75
N GLY A 4 9.74 -4.16 26.50
CA GLY A 4 8.28 -4.10 26.39
C GLY A 4 7.90 -3.88 24.94
N ALA A 5 7.03 -4.73 24.42
CA ALA A 5 6.44 -4.53 23.10
C ALA A 5 5.94 -3.08 23.02
N SER A 6 6.20 -2.41 21.89
CA SER A 6 5.81 -1.01 21.64
C SER A 6 4.29 -0.76 21.69
N TRP A 7 3.51 -1.77 22.07
CA TRP A 7 2.06 -1.76 22.18
C TRP A 7 1.68 -2.40 23.52
N ASN A 8 1.34 -1.56 24.51
CA ASN A 8 0.85 -2.05 25.81
C ASN A 8 -0.63 -2.47 25.67
N ILE A 9 -0.91 -3.75 25.93
CA ILE A 9 -2.24 -4.33 25.76
C ILE A 9 -2.96 -4.33 27.12
N ASP A 10 -4.11 -3.69 27.16
CA ASP A 10 -5.04 -3.76 28.29
C ASP A 10 -5.81 -5.09 28.24
N ARG A 11 -5.33 -6.05 29.03
CA ARG A 11 -5.96 -7.38 29.11
C ARG A 11 -7.39 -7.35 29.67
N THR A 12 -7.77 -6.29 30.39
CA THR A 12 -9.14 -6.15 30.94
C THR A 12 -10.17 -5.81 29.86
N ARG A 13 -9.71 -5.32 28.71
CA ARG A 13 -10.55 -4.95 27.56
C ARG A 13 -10.66 -6.06 26.51
N LEU A 14 -10.12 -7.25 26.81
CA LEU A 14 -10.18 -8.42 25.93
C LEU A 14 -11.38 -9.28 26.31
N PRO A 15 -12.23 -9.72 25.35
CA PRO A 15 -13.42 -10.53 25.61
C PRO A 15 -13.17 -11.79 26.47
N ASP A 16 -11.97 -12.38 26.37
CA ASP A 16 -11.54 -13.59 27.09
C ASP A 16 -10.24 -13.38 27.89
N GLY A 17 -9.95 -12.15 28.33
CA GLY A 17 -8.70 -11.83 29.05
C GLY A 17 -7.40 -12.00 28.23
N GLY A 18 -7.53 -12.25 26.93
CA GLY A 18 -6.42 -12.44 26.00
C GLY A 18 -5.98 -13.87 25.77
N THR A 19 -6.80 -14.85 26.15
CA THR A 19 -6.51 -16.29 26.00
C THR A 19 -6.20 -16.72 24.56
N ASN A 20 -6.71 -16.00 23.55
CA ASN A 20 -6.46 -16.25 22.13
C ASN A 20 -5.41 -15.30 21.50
N LEU A 21 -4.69 -14.52 22.31
CA LEU A 21 -3.63 -13.67 21.79
C LEU A 21 -2.42 -14.50 21.38
N VAL A 22 -2.03 -14.39 20.11
CA VAL A 22 -0.80 -15.01 19.61
C VAL A 22 0.25 -13.93 19.46
N ARG A 23 1.32 -14.03 20.26
CA ARG A 23 2.50 -13.17 20.11
C ARG A 23 3.55 -13.92 19.30
N LEU A 24 3.84 -13.40 18.11
CA LEU A 24 4.94 -13.85 17.27
C LEU A 24 6.07 -12.85 17.42
N SER A 25 7.25 -13.32 17.82
CA SER A 25 8.47 -12.51 17.83
C SER A 25 9.48 -13.17 16.89
N VAL A 26 10.04 -12.38 15.99
CA VAL A 26 11.09 -12.81 15.05
C VAL A 26 12.24 -11.81 15.13
N MET A 27 13.46 -12.31 15.30
CA MET A 27 14.65 -11.48 15.41
C MET A 27 15.56 -11.69 14.18
N GLY A 28 15.78 -10.59 13.47
CA GLY A 28 16.81 -10.43 12.46
C GLY A 28 18.18 -10.27 13.11
N VAL A 29 19.09 -11.19 12.81
CA VAL A 29 20.50 -11.23 13.27
C VAL A 29 21.43 -11.21 12.05
N PRO A 30 22.74 -10.94 12.19
CA PRO A 30 23.66 -10.96 11.04
C PRO A 30 23.69 -12.34 10.38
N ASP A 31 23.88 -13.39 11.18
CA ASP A 31 23.80 -14.80 10.75
C ASP A 31 23.02 -15.62 11.81
N ALA A 32 21.94 -16.27 11.40
CA ALA A 32 21.12 -17.11 12.27
C ALA A 32 21.81 -18.41 12.70
N ASN A 33 22.85 -18.87 11.97
CA ASN A 33 23.62 -20.07 12.32
C ASN A 33 24.80 -19.77 13.25
N ASP A 34 25.20 -18.50 13.35
CA ASP A 34 26.35 -18.05 14.14
C ASP A 34 25.95 -16.83 14.99
N THR A 35 25.17 -17.09 16.04
CA THR A 35 24.64 -16.03 16.90
C THR A 35 24.40 -16.49 18.34
N LEU A 36 24.48 -15.54 19.26
CA LEU A 36 24.23 -15.74 20.70
C LEU A 36 22.73 -15.83 21.05
N PHE A 37 21.83 -15.54 20.09
CA PHE A 37 20.38 -15.53 20.29
C PHE A 37 19.70 -16.88 19.98
N SER A 38 20.43 -17.98 20.14
CA SER A 38 19.94 -19.33 19.86
C SER A 38 18.76 -19.71 20.78
N GLY A 39 17.64 -20.13 20.19
CA GLY A 39 16.39 -20.43 20.90
C GLY A 39 15.21 -19.50 20.59
N GLU A 40 15.44 -18.38 19.91
CA GLU A 40 14.41 -17.48 19.37
C GLU A 40 14.06 -17.84 17.91
N ASN A 41 12.96 -17.29 17.36
CA ASN A 41 12.73 -17.36 15.91
C ASN A 41 13.66 -16.36 15.21
N LEU A 42 14.66 -16.87 14.49
CA LEU A 42 15.74 -16.07 13.91
C LEU A 42 15.66 -16.00 12.38
N VAL A 43 16.10 -14.87 11.82
CA VAL A 43 16.31 -14.68 10.38
C VAL A 43 17.66 -14.00 10.14
N SER A 44 18.45 -14.49 9.19
CA SER A 44 19.70 -13.83 8.78
C SER A 44 19.39 -12.58 7.96
N THR A 45 19.76 -11.43 8.47
CA THR A 45 19.66 -10.11 7.81
C THR A 45 20.93 -9.76 7.06
N HIS A 46 22.05 -10.43 7.35
CA HIS A 46 23.38 -10.17 6.78
C HIS A 46 23.91 -8.74 7.03
N ASP A 47 23.28 -7.99 7.95
CA ASP A 47 23.76 -6.69 8.40
C ASP A 47 24.55 -6.88 9.72
N PRO A 48 25.89 -6.73 9.72
CA PRO A 48 26.71 -6.95 10.92
C PRO A 48 26.55 -5.84 11.97
N HIS A 49 25.89 -4.72 11.64
CA HIS A 49 25.80 -3.55 12.51
C HIS A 49 24.40 -3.36 13.10
N ARG A 50 23.41 -4.17 12.72
CA ARG A 50 22.02 -3.98 13.13
C ARG A 50 21.34 -5.30 13.48
N LEU A 51 20.62 -5.27 14.59
CA LEU A 51 19.65 -6.30 14.97
C LEU A 51 18.24 -5.74 14.77
N VAL A 52 17.36 -6.51 14.15
CA VAL A 52 15.98 -6.10 13.88
C VAL A 52 15.05 -7.01 14.64
N ALA A 53 14.13 -6.50 15.45
CA ALA A 53 13.13 -7.32 16.13
C ALA A 53 11.73 -6.98 15.62
N LEU A 54 11.03 -7.97 15.08
CA LEU A 54 9.62 -7.88 14.73
C LEU A 54 8.80 -8.58 15.80
N THR A 55 7.89 -7.86 16.45
CA THR A 55 6.88 -8.44 17.33
C THR A 55 5.50 -8.16 16.77
N VAL A 56 4.73 -9.22 16.51
CA VAL A 56 3.33 -9.16 16.09
C VAL A 56 2.46 -9.75 17.19
N VAL A 57 1.42 -9.03 17.60
CA VAL A 57 0.38 -9.58 18.48
C VAL A 57 -0.92 -9.67 17.69
N ALA A 58 -1.30 -10.89 17.33
CA ALA A 58 -2.52 -11.17 16.57
C ALA A 58 -3.68 -11.54 17.51
N GLY A 59 -4.90 -11.11 17.15
CA GLY A 59 -6.12 -11.41 17.91
C GLY A 59 -6.55 -10.33 18.91
N SER A 60 -5.82 -9.22 19.03
CA SER A 60 -6.22 -8.10 19.90
C SER A 60 -7.18 -7.16 19.14
N PRO A 61 -8.42 -6.90 19.64
CA PRO A 61 -9.22 -5.80 19.14
C PRO A 61 -8.49 -4.48 19.40
N GLN A 62 -8.68 -3.50 18.51
CA GLN A 62 -8.06 -2.16 18.60
C GLN A 62 -8.33 -1.47 19.94
N SER A 63 -9.50 -1.73 20.54
CA SER A 63 -9.92 -1.20 21.84
C SER A 63 -9.07 -1.69 23.03
N ALA A 64 -8.36 -2.80 22.89
CA ALA A 64 -7.50 -3.36 23.92
C ALA A 64 -6.06 -2.81 23.89
N LEU A 65 -5.74 -1.93 22.96
CA LEU A 65 -4.47 -1.22 22.97
C LEU A 65 -4.61 0.02 23.89
N GLN A 66 -3.85 0.06 24.99
CA GLN A 66 -3.94 1.16 25.98
C GLN A 66 -3.65 2.53 25.37
N GLN A 67 -2.77 2.54 24.37
CA GLN A 67 -2.34 3.74 23.68
C GLN A 67 -3.21 4.05 22.46
N TYR A 68 -4.27 3.27 22.19
CA TYR A 68 -5.08 3.47 20.99
C TYR A 68 -5.73 4.84 20.95
N ASP A 69 -6.27 5.33 22.07
CA ASP A 69 -6.90 6.64 22.10
C ASP A 69 -5.89 7.77 21.86
N LEU A 70 -4.66 7.63 22.40
CA LEU A 70 -3.56 8.57 22.14
C LEU A 70 -3.04 8.48 20.71
N TYR A 71 -2.89 7.27 20.17
CA TYR A 71 -2.52 7.03 18.78
C TYR A 71 -3.58 7.56 17.82
N ARG A 72 -4.87 7.32 18.12
CA ARG A 72 -6.01 7.82 17.36
C ARG A 72 -6.08 9.34 17.42
N GLN A 73 -5.88 9.95 18.58
CA GLN A 73 -5.80 11.41 18.70
C GLN A 73 -4.59 11.97 17.96
N ALA A 74 -3.41 11.33 18.04
CA ALA A 74 -2.25 11.72 17.27
C ALA A 74 -2.48 11.56 15.76
N LEU A 75 -3.18 10.50 15.36
CA LEU A 75 -3.59 10.24 13.98
C LEU A 75 -4.59 11.30 13.52
N GLU A 76 -5.70 11.53 14.21
CA GLU A 76 -6.70 12.56 13.92
C GLU A 76 -6.07 13.97 13.89
N ASN A 77 -5.13 14.27 14.79
CA ASN A 77 -4.35 15.52 14.77
C ASN A 77 -3.37 15.60 13.59
N SER A 78 -2.82 14.45 13.14
CA SER A 78 -2.00 14.34 11.93
C SER A 78 -2.81 14.25 10.64
N HIS A 79 -4.12 14.01 10.68
CA HIS A 79 -4.95 14.11 9.47
C HIS A 79 -5.00 15.55 8.92
N SER A 80 -4.68 16.54 9.76
CA SER A 80 -4.45 17.93 9.35
C SER A 80 -3.01 18.20 8.85
N ARG A 81 -2.10 17.23 9.00
CA ARG A 81 -0.68 17.27 8.60
C ARG A 81 -0.24 15.90 8.10
N LYS A 82 -0.53 15.64 6.81
CA LYS A 82 -0.06 14.56 5.92
C LYS A 82 0.28 13.22 6.61
N PRO A 83 -0.41 12.10 6.31
CA PRO A 83 -0.21 10.82 7.01
C PRO A 83 1.26 10.39 7.04
N LEU A 84 1.66 9.77 8.16
CA LEU A 84 3.00 9.24 8.45
C LEU A 84 3.61 8.58 7.20
N TYR A 85 4.60 9.28 6.64
CA TYR A 85 5.42 8.85 5.52
C TYR A 85 6.05 7.48 5.80
N VAL A 86 5.57 6.43 5.11
CA VAL A 86 6.48 5.33 4.77
C VAL A 86 7.41 5.91 3.71
N LEU A 87 8.73 5.83 3.92
CA LEU A 87 9.71 6.25 2.91
C LEU A 87 9.43 5.47 1.61
N PRO A 88 9.07 6.12 0.49
CA PRO A 88 8.65 5.44 -0.74
C PRO A 88 9.72 4.52 -1.32
N ALA A 89 11.00 4.78 -1.02
CA ALA A 89 12.14 3.94 -1.39
C ALA A 89 12.08 2.50 -0.85
N PHE A 90 11.19 2.21 0.12
CA PHE A 90 10.96 0.84 0.63
C PHE A 90 9.77 0.14 -0.02
N LEU A 91 9.05 0.77 -0.95
CA LEU A 91 7.81 0.26 -1.55
C LEU A 91 7.85 0.17 -3.09
N THR A 92 8.75 0.88 -3.78
CA THR A 92 8.85 0.86 -5.24
C THR A 92 9.52 -0.41 -5.75
N SER A 93 8.74 -1.49 -5.87
CA SER A 93 9.09 -2.57 -6.79
C SER A 93 8.94 -2.06 -8.23
N ALA A 94 9.66 -2.65 -9.19
CA ALA A 94 9.51 -2.33 -10.62
C ALA A 94 8.03 -2.40 -11.08
N ASP A 95 7.24 -3.26 -10.45
CA ASP A 95 5.80 -3.39 -10.69
C ASP A 95 5.02 -2.14 -10.28
N GLN A 96 5.45 -1.40 -9.25
CA GLN A 96 4.81 -0.15 -8.82
C GLN A 96 5.00 0.97 -9.85
N GLY A 97 6.20 1.09 -10.45
CA GLY A 97 6.44 2.07 -11.51
C GLY A 97 5.59 1.80 -12.75
N LYS A 98 5.51 0.54 -13.17
CA LYS A 98 4.61 0.10 -14.26
C LYS A 98 3.14 0.38 -13.93
N LEU A 99 2.70 0.05 -12.72
CA LEU A 99 1.33 0.33 -12.27
C LEU A 99 1.04 1.84 -12.28
N ALA A 100 1.95 2.66 -11.75
CA ALA A 100 1.81 4.11 -11.74
C ALA A 100 1.67 4.67 -13.17
N PHE A 101 2.50 4.20 -14.11
CA PHE A 101 2.38 4.60 -15.52
C PHE A 101 0.99 4.24 -16.10
N ALA A 102 0.50 3.03 -15.85
CA ALA A 102 -0.79 2.57 -16.35
C ALA A 102 -1.94 3.41 -15.78
N LEU A 103 -1.97 3.60 -14.45
CA LEU A 103 -3.01 4.37 -13.76
C LEU A 103 -2.97 5.85 -14.19
N ALA A 104 -1.78 6.44 -14.33
CA ALA A 104 -1.61 7.79 -14.83
C ALA A 104 -2.17 7.94 -16.26
N SER A 105 -1.96 6.94 -17.11
CA SER A 105 -2.46 6.96 -18.50
C SER A 105 -3.98 6.87 -18.55
N ILE A 106 -4.56 5.99 -17.74
CA ILE A 106 -6.03 5.80 -17.64
C ILE A 106 -6.71 7.07 -17.10
N LEU A 107 -6.11 7.72 -16.12
CA LEU A 107 -6.68 8.90 -15.45
C LEU A 107 -6.29 10.23 -16.11
N GLY A 108 -5.58 10.20 -17.25
CA GLY A 108 -5.19 11.39 -18.01
C GLY A 108 -4.12 12.25 -17.33
N LEU A 109 -3.30 11.68 -16.45
CA LEU A 109 -2.14 12.33 -15.85
C LEU A 109 -0.91 12.25 -16.76
N THR A 110 -0.85 11.22 -17.60
CA THR A 110 0.12 11.12 -18.71
C THR A 110 -0.61 11.22 -20.05
N TYR A 111 0.06 11.81 -21.03
CA TYR A 111 -0.45 11.93 -22.39
C TYR A 111 0.69 11.74 -23.40
N SER A 112 0.34 11.33 -24.62
CA SER A 112 1.27 11.24 -25.73
C SER A 112 1.13 12.44 -26.67
N GLN A 113 2.26 12.90 -27.20
CA GLN A 113 2.30 13.90 -28.27
C GLN A 113 3.30 13.42 -29.33
N GLY A 114 2.77 12.97 -30.46
CA GLY A 114 3.54 12.24 -31.46
C GLY A 114 4.04 10.92 -30.86
N THR A 115 5.36 10.70 -30.91
CA THR A 115 6.01 9.51 -30.36
C THR A 115 6.51 9.68 -28.93
N PHE A 116 6.33 10.85 -28.32
CA PHE A 116 6.80 11.13 -26.95
C PHE A 116 5.66 11.08 -25.94
N PHE A 117 5.96 10.59 -24.73
CA PHE A 117 5.06 10.65 -23.59
C PHE A 117 5.47 11.75 -22.62
N TYR A 118 4.47 12.37 -22.00
CA TYR A 118 4.63 13.43 -21.03
C TYR A 118 3.76 13.14 -19.81
N TYR A 119 4.29 13.48 -18.63
CA TYR A 119 3.52 13.59 -17.40
C TYR A 119 3.10 15.05 -17.18
N LYS A 120 1.84 15.25 -16.80
CA LYS A 120 1.31 16.55 -16.39
C LYS A 120 1.47 16.68 -14.87
N PRO A 121 2.29 17.60 -14.34
CA PRO A 121 2.46 17.78 -12.90
C PRO A 121 1.18 18.13 -12.14
N ALA A 122 1.21 17.98 -10.81
CA ALA A 122 0.14 18.46 -9.94
C ALA A 122 -0.03 19.99 -10.01
N ASP A 123 1.08 20.72 -10.09
CA ASP A 123 1.08 22.16 -10.26
C ASP A 123 0.67 22.53 -11.70
N PRO A 124 -0.47 23.23 -11.90
CA PRO A 124 -0.93 23.61 -13.23
C PRO A 124 -0.01 24.63 -13.94
N LEU A 125 0.90 25.29 -13.21
CA LEU A 125 1.86 26.23 -13.77
C LEU A 125 3.18 25.55 -14.14
N ALA A 126 3.42 24.32 -13.68
CA ALA A 126 4.61 23.57 -14.03
C ALA A 126 4.52 23.03 -15.47
N SER A 127 5.65 23.05 -16.16
CA SER A 127 5.73 22.47 -17.50
C SER A 127 5.59 20.94 -17.46
N PRO A 128 4.95 20.33 -18.48
CA PRO A 128 4.90 18.88 -18.60
C PRO A 128 6.30 18.24 -18.55
N VAL A 129 6.43 17.17 -17.77
CA VAL A 129 7.68 16.42 -17.65
C VAL A 129 7.74 15.42 -18.79
N LYS A 130 8.72 15.57 -19.68
CA LYS A 130 8.97 14.62 -20.76
C LYS A 130 9.49 13.30 -20.18
N LEU A 131 8.82 12.19 -20.49
CA LEU A 131 9.25 10.86 -20.08
C LEU A 131 10.28 10.31 -21.08
N ALA A 132 9.80 9.73 -22.18
CA ALA A 132 10.68 9.25 -23.25
C ALA A 132 9.94 9.14 -24.59
N ASN A 133 10.64 8.61 -25.59
CA ASN A 133 10.08 8.25 -26.89
C ASN A 133 9.61 6.79 -26.87
N GLY A 134 8.36 6.53 -27.26
CA GLY A 134 7.78 5.19 -27.28
C GLY A 134 7.36 4.70 -25.90
N LEU A 135 6.44 3.73 -25.88
CA LEU A 135 5.80 3.24 -24.65
C LEU A 135 6.82 2.64 -23.68
N LEU A 136 7.64 1.69 -24.15
CA LEU A 136 8.58 0.95 -23.31
C LEU A 136 9.59 1.87 -22.61
N ASN A 137 10.22 2.77 -23.36
CA ASN A 137 11.17 3.72 -22.80
C ASN A 137 10.49 4.67 -21.81
N SER A 138 9.22 5.00 -22.02
CA SER A 138 8.49 5.92 -21.14
C SER A 138 8.09 5.27 -19.83
N ILE A 139 7.72 3.98 -19.87
CA ILE A 139 7.51 3.16 -18.67
C ILE A 139 8.81 3.06 -17.89
N GLN A 140 9.91 2.75 -18.57
CA GLN A 140 11.23 2.66 -17.94
C GLN A 140 11.66 3.98 -17.31
N ALA A 141 11.61 5.08 -18.07
CA ALA A 141 11.98 6.40 -17.58
C ALA A 141 11.14 6.83 -16.36
N LEU A 142 9.85 6.49 -16.34
CA LEU A 142 9.00 6.75 -15.18
C LEU A 142 9.38 5.87 -13.98
N THR A 143 9.64 4.59 -14.21
CA THR A 143 10.00 3.62 -13.16
C THR A 143 11.32 3.98 -12.48
N GLU A 144 12.26 4.60 -13.21
CA GLU A 144 13.54 5.10 -12.67
C GLU A 144 13.39 6.40 -11.85
N HIS A 145 12.19 7.00 -11.80
CA HIS A 145 11.91 8.24 -11.09
C HIS A 145 10.96 8.02 -9.89
N ASP A 146 11.48 7.52 -8.77
CA ASP A 146 10.70 7.21 -7.55
C ASP A 146 9.81 8.36 -7.05
N GLY A 147 10.31 9.60 -7.10
CA GLY A 147 9.55 10.79 -6.69
C GLY A 147 8.32 11.02 -7.58
N LEU A 148 8.46 10.76 -8.88
CA LEU A 148 7.39 10.89 -9.86
C LEU A 148 6.35 9.77 -9.70
N VAL A 149 6.80 8.54 -9.49
CA VAL A 149 5.93 7.39 -9.16
C VAL A 149 5.08 7.71 -7.93
N SER A 150 5.72 8.23 -6.86
CA SER A 150 5.04 8.56 -5.61
C SER A 150 3.99 9.66 -5.81
N GLU A 151 4.33 10.75 -6.51
CA GLU A 151 3.39 11.83 -6.82
C GLU A 151 2.20 11.32 -7.63
N ILE A 152 2.44 10.47 -8.63
CA ILE A 152 1.38 9.87 -9.44
C ILE A 152 0.43 9.06 -8.56
N MET A 153 0.95 8.20 -7.68
CA MET A 153 0.11 7.38 -6.81
C MET A 153 -0.71 8.23 -5.84
N GLU A 154 -0.13 9.29 -5.24
CA GLU A 154 -0.90 10.24 -4.41
C GLU A 154 -2.06 10.88 -5.19
N ARG A 155 -1.83 11.21 -6.47
CA ARG A 155 -2.85 11.81 -7.33
C ARG A 155 -3.90 10.83 -7.81
N VAL A 156 -3.52 9.58 -8.04
CA VAL A 156 -4.46 8.49 -8.32
C VAL A 156 -5.43 8.35 -7.14
N ASP A 157 -4.92 8.30 -5.91
CA ASP A 157 -5.75 8.19 -4.71
C ASP A 157 -6.72 9.37 -4.58
N ALA A 158 -6.22 10.60 -4.78
CA ALA A 158 -7.04 11.80 -4.76
C ALA A 158 -8.12 11.78 -5.87
N GLN A 159 -7.79 11.28 -7.05
CA GLN A 159 -8.73 11.14 -8.16
C GLN A 159 -9.81 10.10 -7.86
N ILE A 160 -9.44 8.94 -7.30
CA ILE A 160 -10.38 7.89 -6.88
C ILE A 160 -11.31 8.43 -5.78
N ALA A 161 -10.78 9.15 -4.80
CA ALA A 161 -11.59 9.78 -3.77
C ALA A 161 -12.60 10.79 -4.35
N ARG A 162 -12.21 11.52 -5.41
CA ARG A 162 -13.06 12.50 -6.07
C ARG A 162 -14.17 11.89 -6.93
N ILE A 163 -13.85 10.88 -7.73
CA ILE A 163 -14.83 10.23 -8.63
C ILE A 163 -15.66 9.15 -7.92
N GLY A 164 -15.16 8.67 -6.77
CA GLY A 164 -15.78 7.58 -6.02
C GLY A 164 -15.24 6.21 -6.44
N LEU A 165 -15.18 5.31 -5.45
CA LEU A 165 -14.57 3.99 -5.59
C LEU A 165 -15.25 3.12 -6.67
N ARG A 166 -16.57 3.21 -6.80
CA ARG A 166 -17.35 2.46 -7.80
C ARG A 166 -16.97 2.85 -9.22
N ASP A 167 -16.94 4.16 -9.50
CA ASP A 167 -16.65 4.68 -10.83
C ASP A 167 -15.18 4.47 -11.20
N ALA A 168 -14.27 4.59 -10.21
CA ALA A 168 -12.88 4.20 -10.38
C ALA A 168 -12.72 2.73 -10.81
N ILE A 169 -13.36 1.79 -10.10
CA ILE A 169 -13.32 0.36 -10.46
C ILE A 169 -13.87 0.13 -11.86
N GLN A 170 -14.94 0.84 -12.25
CA GLN A 170 -15.51 0.72 -13.59
C GLN A 170 -14.53 1.15 -14.67
N ILE A 171 -13.89 2.32 -14.52
CA ILE A 171 -12.88 2.84 -15.45
C ILE A 171 -11.71 1.86 -15.59
N LEU A 172 -11.20 1.35 -14.47
CA LEU A 172 -10.10 0.38 -14.47
C LEU A 172 -10.51 -0.94 -15.14
N THR A 173 -11.76 -1.37 -14.93
CA THR A 173 -12.31 -2.58 -15.56
C THR A 173 -12.34 -2.47 -17.07
N GLU A 174 -12.87 -1.36 -17.58
CA GLU A 174 -12.91 -1.09 -19.02
C GLU A 174 -11.51 -1.16 -19.66
N TYR A 175 -10.50 -0.62 -18.97
CA TYR A 175 -9.12 -0.67 -19.44
C TYR A 175 -8.58 -2.10 -19.61
N TYR A 176 -8.75 -2.99 -18.62
CA TYR A 176 -8.16 -4.33 -18.69
C TYR A 176 -9.05 -5.37 -19.41
N SER A 177 -10.32 -5.06 -19.69
CA SER A 177 -11.24 -5.99 -20.37
C SER A 177 -10.87 -6.31 -21.83
N THR A 178 -10.03 -5.50 -22.46
CA THR A 178 -9.53 -5.76 -23.82
C THR A 178 -8.21 -6.53 -23.76
N ILE A 179 -8.06 -7.60 -24.55
CA ILE A 179 -6.81 -8.38 -24.62
C ILE A 179 -6.04 -7.93 -25.88
N PRO A 180 -4.72 -7.65 -25.80
CA PRO A 180 -3.90 -7.45 -26.99
C PRO A 180 -3.77 -8.75 -27.80
N ASP A 181 -4.16 -8.73 -29.08
CA ASP A 181 -4.16 -9.90 -29.98
C ASP A 181 -2.78 -10.23 -30.60
N GLY A 182 -1.73 -9.47 -30.28
CA GLY A 182 -0.38 -9.64 -30.86
C GLY A 182 0.61 -10.37 -29.95
N ASN A 183 1.72 -10.87 -30.49
CA ASN A 183 2.79 -11.56 -29.74
C ASN A 183 4.12 -10.80 -29.72
N THR A 184 4.07 -9.48 -29.87
CA THR A 184 5.28 -8.64 -29.80
C THR A 184 5.67 -8.36 -28.35
N GLN A 185 6.91 -7.91 -28.12
CA GLN A 185 7.36 -7.44 -26.80
C GLN A 185 6.47 -6.32 -26.26
N LEU A 186 5.93 -5.46 -27.14
CA LEU A 186 5.01 -4.40 -26.77
C LEU A 186 3.68 -4.96 -26.26
N ASP A 187 3.18 -6.02 -26.91
CA ASP A 187 1.94 -6.69 -26.49
C ASP A 187 2.10 -7.36 -25.14
N GLU A 188 3.26 -7.96 -24.88
CA GLU A 188 3.57 -8.55 -23.58
C GLU A 188 3.61 -7.50 -22.47
N GLU A 189 4.25 -6.36 -22.72
CA GLU A 189 4.26 -5.26 -21.75
C GLU A 189 2.85 -4.69 -21.53
N LEU A 190 2.03 -4.59 -22.57
CA LEU A 190 0.64 -4.16 -22.45
C LEU A 190 -0.22 -5.14 -21.64
N ARG A 191 -0.01 -6.45 -21.81
CA ARG A 191 -0.66 -7.48 -20.97
C ARG A 191 -0.23 -7.33 -19.52
N GLU A 192 1.04 -7.06 -19.28
CA GLU A 192 1.56 -6.87 -17.93
C GLU A 192 0.95 -5.64 -17.25
N LEU A 193 0.88 -4.50 -17.95
CA LEU A 193 0.17 -3.31 -17.43
C LEU A 193 -1.30 -3.62 -17.11
N LYS A 194 -2.01 -4.34 -17.99
CA LYS A 194 -3.39 -4.76 -17.74
C LYS A 194 -3.52 -5.69 -16.54
N ARG A 195 -2.58 -6.62 -16.34
CA ARG A 195 -2.52 -7.51 -15.18
C ARG A 195 -2.35 -6.71 -13.88
N LEU A 196 -1.43 -5.76 -13.86
CA LEU A 196 -1.20 -4.87 -12.72
C LEU A 196 -2.44 -4.03 -12.39
N VAL A 197 -3.09 -3.44 -13.40
CA VAL A 197 -4.32 -2.67 -13.21
C VAL A 197 -5.47 -3.54 -12.71
N ARG A 198 -5.60 -4.78 -13.23
CA ARG A 198 -6.60 -5.74 -12.73
C ARG A 198 -6.38 -6.04 -11.26
N ASN A 199 -5.16 -6.38 -10.86
CA ASN A 199 -4.84 -6.68 -9.46
C ASN A 199 -5.17 -5.49 -8.55
N TYR A 200 -4.80 -4.27 -8.95
CA TYR A 200 -5.14 -3.05 -8.24
C TYR A 200 -6.66 -2.86 -8.10
N ALA A 201 -7.44 -3.11 -9.16
CA ALA A 201 -8.90 -3.04 -9.10
C ALA A 201 -9.52 -4.10 -8.17
N GLU A 202 -8.98 -5.32 -8.12
CA GLU A 202 -9.41 -6.35 -7.17
C GLU A 202 -9.11 -5.94 -5.72
N ASP A 203 -7.94 -5.34 -5.46
CA ASP A 203 -7.58 -4.86 -4.12
C ASP A 203 -8.51 -3.72 -3.67
N LEU A 204 -8.88 -2.81 -4.58
CA LEU A 204 -9.91 -1.79 -4.32
C LEU A 204 -11.28 -2.41 -3.98
N ARG A 205 -11.70 -3.48 -4.67
CA ARG A 205 -12.96 -4.19 -4.36
C ARG A 205 -12.91 -4.81 -2.97
N ARG A 206 -11.83 -5.53 -2.64
CA ARG A 206 -11.64 -6.14 -1.31
C ARG A 206 -11.70 -5.11 -0.19
N PHE A 207 -11.06 -3.95 -0.38
CA PHE A 207 -11.13 -2.85 0.56
C PHE A 207 -12.55 -2.31 0.73
N SER A 208 -13.32 -2.22 -0.36
CA SER A 208 -14.72 -1.80 -0.32
C SER A 208 -15.60 -2.77 0.49
N GLU A 209 -15.43 -4.07 0.26
CA GLU A 209 -16.20 -5.14 0.92
C GLU A 209 -15.90 -5.19 2.43
N PHE A 210 -14.63 -5.02 2.79
CA PHE A 210 -14.20 -4.92 4.18
C PHE A 210 -14.85 -3.74 4.91
N ASN A 211 -14.84 -2.55 4.30
CA ASN A 211 -15.45 -1.36 4.91
C ASN A 211 -16.98 -1.45 5.01
N VAL A 212 -17.64 -2.08 4.05
CA VAL A 212 -19.09 -2.37 4.13
C VAL A 212 -19.38 -3.36 5.25
N GLY A 213 -18.56 -4.40 5.42
CA GLY A 213 -18.70 -5.38 6.50
C GLY A 213 -18.50 -4.80 7.92
N LEU A 214 -17.67 -3.77 8.05
CA LEU A 214 -17.49 -3.03 9.31
C LEU A 214 -18.69 -2.11 9.64
N ASN A 215 -19.28 -1.47 8.63
CA ASN A 215 -20.42 -0.57 8.78
C ASN A 215 -21.78 -1.30 8.82
N GLY A 216 -21.83 -2.58 8.45
CA GLY A 216 -23.04 -3.39 8.33
C GLY A 216 -23.45 -4.20 9.57
N ARG A 217 -22.84 -4.02 10.75
CA ARG A 217 -23.29 -4.70 11.98
C ARG A 217 -24.58 -4.04 12.50
N PRO A 218 -25.74 -4.73 12.52
CA PRO A 218 -26.92 -4.18 13.16
C PRO A 218 -26.66 -4.00 14.65
N ALA A 219 -27.06 -2.84 15.19
CA ALA A 219 -27.10 -2.60 16.61
C ALA A 219 -27.88 -3.74 17.28
N ARG A 220 -27.21 -4.51 18.15
CA ARG A 220 -27.89 -5.49 19.01
C ARG A 220 -29.02 -4.76 19.73
N GLN A 221 -30.26 -5.10 19.40
CA GLN A 221 -31.42 -4.74 20.20
C GLN A 221 -31.15 -5.23 21.63
N GLN A 222 -31.00 -4.30 22.56
CA GLN A 222 -31.08 -4.59 23.98
C GLN A 222 -32.50 -5.06 24.24
N SER A 223 -32.66 -6.38 24.38
CA SER A 223 -33.88 -6.98 24.89
C SER A 223 -33.95 -6.68 26.38
N THR A 224 -34.63 -5.60 26.73
CA THR A 224 -35.13 -5.38 28.09
C THR A 224 -36.18 -6.43 28.40
N ARG A 225 -35.85 -7.40 29.26
CA ARG A 225 -36.74 -7.98 30.26
C ARG A 225 -35.94 -8.44 31.46
#